data_AF-A0A9N9QZX0-F1
#
_entry.id   AF-A0A9N9QZX0-F1
#
_cell.length_a   1.000
_cell.length_b   1.000
_cell.length_c   1.000
_cell.angle_alpha   90.00
_cell.angle_beta   90.00
_cell.angle_gamma   90.00
#
_symmetry.space_group_name_H-M   'P 1'
#
loop_
_entity.id
_entity.type
_entity.pdbx_description
1 polymer ?
#
loop_
_entity_poly.entity_id
_entity_poly.type
_entity_poly.pdbx_seq_one_letter_code
_entity_poly.pdbx_strand_id
1 'polypeptide(L)'
;MGVIIDVDKYLNYNDYNLCAHECKWPWNITHFIKRNKCFNCNMQTNMTAPPHFILHNENQNIRRLLRTSYFWCKYCNFAVYEHYISEECEFCL
;
A
#
# COMPACT_ATOMS: atom_id res chain seq x y z
N MET A 1 -19.85 -12.34 8.78
CA MET A 1 -19.52 -12.15 7.35
C MET A 1 -18.24 -11.34 7.31
N GLY A 2 -17.14 -11.88 6.78
CA GLY A 2 -15.90 -11.11 6.60
C GLY A 2 -15.97 -10.40 5.25
N VAL A 3 -15.71 -9.09 5.22
CA VAL A 3 -15.59 -8.34 3.97
C VAL A 3 -14.26 -8.76 3.32
N ILE A 4 -14.32 -9.41 2.17
CA ILE A 4 -13.14 -9.69 1.35
C ILE A 4 -12.88 -8.41 0.55
N ILE A 5 -11.95 -7.59 1.04
CA ILE A 5 -11.47 -6.44 0.28
C ILE A 5 -10.38 -6.96 -0.66
N ASP A 6 -10.65 -6.86 -1.95
CA ASP A 6 -9.72 -7.16 -3.03
C ASP A 6 -8.64 -6.07 -3.02
N VAL A 7 -7.54 -6.36 -2.32
CA VAL A 7 -6.41 -5.45 -2.15
C VAL A 7 -5.77 -5.11 -3.50
N ASP A 8 -5.91 -5.98 -4.50
CA ASP A 8 -5.38 -5.77 -5.85
C ASP A 8 -6.12 -4.66 -6.61
N LYS A 9 -7.32 -4.28 -6.13
CA LYS A 9 -8.03 -3.08 -6.60
C LYS A 9 -7.58 -1.88 -5.78
N TYR A 10 -6.61 -1.14 -6.34
CA TYR A 10 -6.09 0.16 -5.92
C TYR A 10 -6.89 0.86 -4.80
N LEU A 11 -6.31 0.87 -3.60
CA LEU A 11 -7.02 1.23 -2.37
C LEU A 11 -7.05 2.73 -2.13
N ASN A 12 -8.24 3.24 -1.79
CA ASN A 12 -8.37 4.55 -1.16
C ASN A 12 -8.11 4.45 0.36
N TYR A 13 -7.81 5.59 1.00
CA TYR A 13 -7.51 5.66 2.43
C TYR A 13 -8.57 5.01 3.34
N ASN A 14 -9.85 5.21 3.04
CA ASN A 14 -10.95 4.75 3.88
C ASN A 14 -11.11 3.23 3.82
N ASP A 15 -11.02 2.65 2.61
CA ASP A 15 -11.11 1.21 2.39
C ASP A 15 -9.95 0.48 3.06
N TYR A 16 -8.74 1.04 2.97
CA TYR A 16 -7.58 0.46 3.64
C TYR A 16 -7.73 0.53 5.17
N ASN A 17 -8.24 1.64 5.72
CA ASN A 17 -8.43 1.74 7.17
C ASN A 17 -9.42 0.68 7.70
N LEU A 18 -10.47 0.36 6.94
CA LEU A 18 -11.36 -0.77 7.22
C LEU A 18 -10.61 -2.11 7.16
N CYS A 19 -9.77 -2.34 6.13
CA CYS A 19 -8.91 -3.52 6.07
C CYS A 19 -8.04 -3.69 7.31
N ALA A 20 -7.41 -2.61 7.80
CA ALA A 20 -6.50 -2.68 8.93
C ALA A 20 -7.18 -2.93 10.29
N HIS A 21 -8.50 -2.72 10.36
CA HIS A 21 -9.31 -2.97 11.54
C HIS A 21 -9.95 -4.37 11.53
N GLU A 22 -10.43 -4.84 10.37
CA GLU A 22 -11.25 -6.06 10.28
C GLU A 22 -10.64 -7.18 9.41
N CYS A 23 -9.73 -6.85 8.48
CA CYS A 23 -9.17 -7.81 7.54
C CYS A 23 -7.78 -8.28 7.99
N LYS A 24 -7.51 -9.58 7.81
CA LYS A 24 -6.15 -10.12 7.90
C LYS A 24 -5.46 -9.85 6.57
N TRP A 25 -4.31 -9.20 6.62
CA TRP A 25 -3.47 -9.05 5.42
C TRP A 25 -3.04 -10.44 4.93
N PRO A 26 -3.28 -10.80 3.66
CA PRO A 26 -3.20 -12.19 3.23
C PRO A 26 -1.77 -12.68 3.00
N TRP A 27 -0.80 -11.78 2.87
CA TRP A 27 0.59 -12.12 2.58
C TRP A 27 1.48 -11.99 3.81
N ASN A 28 2.42 -12.94 3.96
CA ASN A 28 3.42 -12.91 5.04
C ASN A 28 4.46 -11.79 4.84
N ILE A 29 4.84 -11.57 3.58
CA ILE A 29 5.76 -10.52 3.15
C ILE A 29 5.11 -9.80 1.98
N THR A 30 5.13 -8.47 2.01
CA THR A 30 4.64 -7.64 0.92
C THR A 30 5.68 -6.58 0.59
N HIS A 31 6.01 -6.48 -0.68
CA HIS A 31 6.92 -5.49 -1.23
C HIS A 31 6.09 -4.35 -1.78
N PHE A 32 6.38 -3.13 -1.36
CA PHE A 32 5.71 -1.94 -1.84
C PHE A 32 6.66 -1.16 -2.74
N ILE A 33 6.25 -0.94 -4.00
CA ILE A 33 7.01 -0.17 -4.99
C ILE A 33 6.26 1.12 -5.27
N LYS A 34 6.95 2.24 -5.13
CA LYS A 34 6.36 3.56 -5.34
C LYS A 34 6.15 3.84 -6.82
N ARG A 35 4.96 4.33 -7.18
CA ARG A 35 4.69 4.86 -8.52
C ARG A 35 5.13 6.32 -8.62
N ASN A 36 5.65 6.73 -9.77
CA ASN A 36 5.99 8.13 -10.05
C ASN A 36 4.74 9.03 -10.20
N LYS A 37 3.61 8.44 -10.59
CA LYS A 37 2.31 9.11 -10.73
C LYS A 37 1.25 8.33 -9.98
N CYS A 38 0.32 9.05 -9.36
CA CYS A 38 -0.84 8.44 -8.71
C CYS A 38 -1.69 7.73 -9.76
N PHE A 39 -2.07 6.49 -9.50
CA PHE A 39 -2.89 5.71 -10.42
C PHE A 39 -4.26 6.36 -10.71
N ASN A 40 -4.90 6.92 -9.68
CA ASN A 40 -6.26 7.48 -9.80
C ASN A 40 -6.28 8.87 -10.48
N CYS A 41 -5.47 9.83 -10.01
CA CYS A 41 -5.52 11.21 -10.53
C CYS A 41 -4.36 11.59 -11.47
N ASN A 42 -3.43 10.66 -11.75
CA ASN A 42 -2.25 10.85 -12.60
C ASN A 42 -1.28 11.97 -12.18
N MET A 43 -1.50 12.58 -11.00
CA MET A 43 -0.61 13.60 -10.45
C MET A 43 0.69 12.98 -9.95
N GLN A 44 1.78 13.74 -10.03
CA GLN A 44 3.10 13.31 -9.58
C GLN A 44 3.10 13.04 -8.07
N THR A 45 3.71 11.93 -7.68
CA THR A 45 3.76 11.49 -6.27
C THR A 45 4.95 12.13 -5.56
N ASN A 46 4.86 12.23 -4.23
CA ASN A 46 5.79 13.04 -3.43
C ASN A 46 7.22 12.47 -3.48
N MET A 47 8.24 13.28 -3.76
CA MET A 47 9.61 12.79 -3.99
C MET A 47 10.27 12.16 -2.76
N THR A 48 9.90 12.56 -1.54
CA THR A 48 10.56 12.15 -0.29
C THR A 48 10.22 10.73 0.19
N ALA A 49 9.22 10.09 -0.42
CA ALA A 49 8.82 8.73 -0.06
C ALA A 49 9.83 7.69 -0.58
N PRO A 50 10.15 6.63 0.20
CA PRO A 50 11.07 5.58 -0.23
C PRO A 50 10.57 4.90 -1.51
N PRO A 51 11.45 4.61 -2.49
CA PRO A 51 11.04 3.99 -3.76
C PRO A 51 10.56 2.54 -3.58
N HIS A 52 11.09 1.85 -2.58
CA HIS A 52 10.75 0.47 -2.25
C HIS A 52 10.85 0.25 -0.74
N PHE A 53 9.92 -0.53 -0.16
CA PHE A 53 10.03 -1.04 1.20
C PHE A 53 9.27 -2.35 1.38
N ILE A 54 9.57 -3.08 2.45
CA ILE A 54 9.04 -4.42 2.73
C ILE A 54 8.24 -4.39 4.02
N LEU A 55 7.08 -5.03 4.01
CA LEU A 55 6.23 -5.22 5.19
C LEU A 55 6.11 -6.70 5.53
N HIS A 56 6.44 -7.03 6.77
CA HIS A 56 6.24 -8.37 7.35
C HIS A 56 4.95 -8.38 8.18
N ASN A 57 4.06 -9.34 7.93
CA ASN A 57 2.72 -9.42 8.53
C ASN A 57 2.76 -9.62 10.05
N GLU A 58 3.80 -10.27 10.56
CA GLU A 58 3.99 -10.56 11.99
C GLU A 58 4.12 -9.29 12.87
N ASN A 59 4.26 -8.11 12.26
CA ASN A 59 4.84 -6.94 12.91
C ASN A 59 3.85 -5.79 13.19
N GLN A 60 2.53 -5.98 13.03
CA GLN A 60 1.48 -4.94 13.18
C GLN A 60 1.74 -3.63 12.41
N ASN A 61 2.67 -3.62 11.46
CA ASN A 61 3.22 -2.41 10.86
C ASN A 61 2.30 -1.78 9.81
N ILE A 62 1.23 -2.47 9.40
CA ILE A 62 0.27 -1.96 8.43
C ILE A 62 -0.39 -0.69 8.95
N ARG A 63 -0.86 -0.66 10.20
CA ARG A 63 -1.49 0.55 10.76
C ARG A 63 -0.52 1.73 10.83
N ARG A 64 0.78 1.49 11.06
CA ARG A 64 1.81 2.53 11.02
C ARG A 64 2.02 3.04 9.59
N LEU A 65 2.04 2.15 8.61
CA LEU A 65 2.13 2.51 7.20
C LEU A 65 0.99 3.44 6.79
N LEU A 66 -0.24 3.17 7.20
CA LEU A 66 -1.40 4.01 6.85
C LEU A 66 -1.40 5.39 7.49
N ARG A 67 -0.72 5.55 8.62
CA ARG A 67 -0.50 6.87 9.23
C ARG A 67 0.57 7.68 8.51
N THR A 68 1.28 7.06 7.57
CA THR A 68 2.39 7.68 6.90
C THR A 68 1.89 8.47 5.70
N SER A 69 1.95 9.80 5.79
CA SER A 69 1.37 10.72 4.81
C SER A 69 1.93 10.55 3.39
N TYR A 70 3.16 10.08 3.25
CA TYR A 70 3.78 9.83 1.94
C TYR A 70 3.20 8.62 1.20
N PHE A 71 2.51 7.71 1.90
CA PHE A 71 1.89 6.53 1.30
C PHE A 71 0.67 6.89 0.45
N TRP A 72 0.11 8.08 0.68
CA TRP A 72 -1.11 8.56 0.07
C TRP A 72 -0.86 9.69 -0.91
N CYS A 73 -1.64 9.70 -1.98
CA CYS A 73 -1.67 10.81 -2.91
C CYS A 73 -2.27 12.03 -2.20
N LYS A 74 -1.51 13.13 -2.12
CA LYS A 74 -1.97 14.39 -1.50
C LYS A 74 -3.21 15.03 -2.17
N TYR A 75 -3.59 14.59 -3.36
CA TYR A 75 -4.69 15.14 -4.14
C TYR A 75 -5.99 14.32 -4.05
N CYS A 76 -5.89 12.99 -3.96
CA CYS A 76 -7.06 12.11 -4.00
C CYS A 76 -7.06 11.01 -2.94
N ASN A 77 -6.06 10.97 -2.05
CA ASN A 77 -5.94 9.99 -0.95
C ASN A 77 -5.92 8.51 -1.39
N PHE A 78 -5.59 8.24 -2.66
CA PHE A 78 -5.28 6.90 -3.13
C PHE A 78 -3.85 6.50 -2.77
N ALA A 79 -3.62 5.22 -2.53
CA ALA A 79 -2.27 4.69 -2.35
C ALA A 79 -1.40 5.00 -3.58
N VAL A 80 -0.15 5.38 -3.34
CA VAL A 80 0.84 5.65 -4.41
C VAL A 80 1.86 4.53 -4.58
N TYR A 81 1.64 3.40 -3.90
CA TYR A 81 2.47 2.22 -3.95
C TYR A 81 1.70 1.08 -4.59
N GLU A 82 2.37 0.32 -5.43
CA GLU A 82 1.96 -1.03 -5.86
C GLU A 82 2.50 -2.05 -4.87
N HIS A 83 1.77 -3.14 -4.67
CA HIS A 83 2.17 -4.22 -3.78
C HIS A 83 2.43 -5.50 -4.57
N TYR A 84 3.47 -6.22 -4.16
CA TYR A 84 3.89 -7.47 -4.78
C TYR A 84 4.23 -8.49 -3.70
N ILE A 85 4.03 -9.77 -4.00
CA ILE A 85 4.69 -10.84 -3.25
C ILE A 85 6.18 -10.86 -3.59
N SER A 86 7.00 -11.48 -2.73
CA SER A 86 8.46 -11.47 -2.89
C SER A 86 8.93 -12.02 -4.24
N GLU A 87 8.22 -12.99 -4.81
CA GLU A 87 8.54 -13.63 -6.10
C GLU A 87 8.29 -12.71 -7.30
N GLU A 88 7.44 -11.69 -7.16
CA GLU A 88 7.03 -10.77 -8.23
C GLU A 88 7.73 -9.40 -8.12
N CYS A 89 8.58 -9.20 -7.11
CA CYS A 89 9.19 -7.90 -6.85
C CYS A 89 10.45 -7.68 -7.70
N GLU A 90 10.32 -6.94 -8.80
CA GLU A 90 11.43 -6.58 -9.70
C GLU A 90 12.58 -5.81 -9.03
N PHE A 91 12.33 -5.13 -7.90
CA PHE A 91 13.36 -4.42 -7.14
C PHE A 91 14.24 -5.33 -6.27
N CYS A 92 13.79 -6.55 -5.96
CA CYS A 92 14.49 -7.50 -5.11
C CYS A 92 15.08 -8.69 -5.89
N LEU A 93 14.81 -8.76 -7.19
CA LEU A 93 15.43 -9.67 -8.15
C LEU A 93 16.77 -9.10 -8.64
#